data_AF-A0AAQ0HHZ1-F1
#
_entry.id   AF-A0AAQ0HHZ1-F1
#
_cell.length_a   1.000
_cell.length_b   1.000
_cell.length_c   1.000
_cell.angle_alpha   90.00
_cell.angle_beta   90.00
_cell.angle_gamma   90.00
#
_symmetry.space_group_name_H-M   'P 1'
#
loop_
_entity.id
_entity.type
_entity.pdbx_description
1 polymer ?
#
loop_
_entity_poly.entity_id
_entity_poly.type
_entity_poly.pdbx_seq_one_letter_code
_entity_poly.pdbx_strand_id
1 'polypeptide(L)' 'MRRGRVFAPQSVSSYEEAQAWLWGHSRVEEWLFDPDAVLPPEAMLVCAVYWVSPAQLSRDLRKTWNQVAG' A
#
# COMPACT_ATOMS: atom_id res chain seq x y z
N MET A 1 18.83 -12.15 19.88
CA MET A 1 17.40 -11.95 20.15
C MET A 1 16.93 -10.70 19.42
N ARG A 2 16.26 -10.82 18.27
CA ARG A 2 15.64 -9.65 17.61
C ARG A 2 14.32 -9.38 18.32
N ARG A 3 14.20 -8.23 18.99
CA ARG A 3 12.93 -7.74 19.54
C ARG A 3 11.92 -7.72 18.40
N GLY A 4 10.90 -8.58 18.46
CA GLY A 4 9.75 -8.48 17.57
C GLY A 4 9.17 -7.08 17.74
N ARG A 5 9.11 -6.30 16.66
CA ARG A 5 8.36 -5.04 16.66
C ARG A 5 6.93 -5.40 17.04
N VAL A 6 6.47 -4.92 18.19
CA VAL A 6 5.05 -4.92 18.51
C VAL A 6 4.43 -3.92 17.54
N PHE A 7 3.80 -4.42 16.48
CA PHE A 7 3.02 -3.59 15.58
C PHE A 7 1.74 -3.20 16.32
N ALA A 8 1.75 -2.02 16.94
CA ALA A 8 0.53 -1.42 17.43
C ALA A 8 -0.39 -1.18 16.22
N PRO A 9 -1.70 -1.52 16.31
CA PRO A 9 -2.63 -1.24 15.23
C PRO A 9 -2.60 0.27 14.96
N GLN A 10 -2.20 0.64 13.74
CA GLN A 10 -2.20 2.03 13.30
C GLN A 10 -3.56 2.34 12.70
N SER A 11 -4.28 3.28 13.30
CA SER A 11 -5.49 3.82 12.68
C SER A 11 -5.08 4.61 11.45
N VAL A 12 -5.81 4.40 10.36
CA VAL A 12 -5.63 5.11 9.11
C VAL A 12 -6.92 5.89 8.86
N SER A 13 -6.81 7.22 8.76
CA SER A 13 -7.97 8.12 8.70
C SER A 13 -8.24 8.67 7.31
N SER A 14 -7.28 8.58 6.39
CA SER A 14 -7.40 9.06 5.02
C SER A 14 -6.82 8.08 3.99
N TYR A 15 -7.24 8.22 2.73
CA TYR A 15 -6.73 7.39 1.64
C TYR A 15 -5.22 7.58 1.42
N GLU A 16 -4.72 8.80 1.63
CA GLU A 16 -3.27 9.11 1.53
C GLU A 16 -2.48 8.44 2.65
N GLU A 17 -3.01 8.45 3.89
CA GLU A 17 -2.42 7.71 5.00
C GLU A 17 -2.44 6.20 4.75
N ALA A 18 -3.46 5.67 4.07
CA ALA A 18 -3.57 4.26 3.73
C ALA A 18 -2.52 3.84 2.69
N GLN A 19 -2.27 4.70 1.70
CA GLN A 19 -1.19 4.50 0.75
C GLN A 19 0.18 4.51 1.45
N ALA A 20 0.42 5.49 2.33
CA ALA A 20 1.66 5.54 3.12
C ALA A 20 1.84 4.31 4.02
N TRP A 21 0.75 3.83 4.62
CA TRP A 21 0.76 2.60 5.41
C TRP A 21 1.11 1.37 4.56
N LEU A 22 0.58 1.26 3.34
CA LEU A 22 0.91 0.18 2.40
C LEU A 22 2.40 0.17 2.06
N TRP A 23 3.01 1.33 1.76
CA TRP A 23 4.45 1.44 1.52
C TRP A 23 5.27 0.95 2.71
N GLY A 24 4.81 1.19 3.94
CA GLY A 24 5.47 0.73 5.15
C GLY A 24 5.28 -0.75 5.51
N HIS A 25 4.22 -1.41 4.99
CA HIS A 25 3.78 -2.72 5.48
C HIS A 25 3.70 -3.83 4.41
N SER A 26 3.45 -3.51 3.15
CA SER A 26 3.09 -4.50 2.11
C SER A 26 4.14 -4.72 1.02
N ARG A 27 5.37 -4.20 1.20
CA ARG A 27 6.47 -4.28 0.21
C ARG A 27 5.98 -3.99 -1.21
N VAL A 28 5.39 -2.80 -1.37
CA VAL A 28 4.63 -2.38 -2.55
C VAL A 28 5.40 -2.61 -3.86
N GLU A 29 6.73 -2.42 -3.83
CA GLU A 29 7.62 -2.60 -4.96
C GLU A 29 7.56 -4.00 -5.58
N GLU A 30 7.21 -5.03 -4.80
CA GLU A 30 7.19 -6.43 -5.27
C GLU A 30 6.00 -6.75 -6.17
N TRP A 31 4.90 -6.00 -6.06
CA TRP A 31 3.66 -6.28 -6.80
C TRP A 31 3.15 -5.07 -7.60
N LEU A 32 3.60 -3.86 -7.29
CA LEU A 32 3.09 -2.64 -7.95
C LEU A 32 3.44 -2.60 -9.44
N PHE A 33 4.60 -3.12 -9.82
CA PHE A 33 5.14 -3.03 -11.18
C PHE A 33 4.98 -4.31 -12.00
N ASP A 34 4.64 -5.42 -11.36
CA ASP A 34 4.38 -6.70 -12.02
C ASP A 34 2.94 -6.70 -12.56
N PRO A 35 2.73 -6.82 -13.89
CA PRO A 35 1.40 -6.83 -14.48
C PRO A 35 0.58 -8.08 -14.11
N ASP A 36 1.23 -9.17 -13.70
CA ASP A 36 0.59 -10.45 -13.36
C ASP A 36 0.45 -10.64 -11.84
N ALA A 37 0.95 -9.68 -11.04
CA ALA A 37 0.86 -9.77 -9.59
C ALA A 37 -0.58 -9.60 -9.08
N VAL A 38 -0.94 -10.48 -8.16
CA VAL A 38 -2.18 -10.37 -7.39
C VAL A 38 -1.96 -9.42 -6.22
N LEU A 39 -2.87 -8.45 -6.06
CA LEU A 39 -2.79 -7.51 -4.93
C LEU A 39 -2.86 -8.27 -3.60
N PRO A 40 -1.98 -7.95 -2.64
CA PRO A 40 -2.03 -8.58 -1.34
C PRO A 40 -3.30 -8.18 -0.57
N PRO A 41 -3.72 -8.97 0.44
CA PRO A 41 -4.93 -8.70 1.22
C PRO A 41 -4.99 -7.28 1.82
N GLU A 42 -3.84 -6.72 2.21
CA GLU A 42 -3.70 -5.37 2.74
C GLU A 42 -4.09 -4.32 1.70
N ALA A 43 -3.65 -4.48 0.45
CA ALA A 43 -4.00 -3.58 -0.63
C ALA A 43 -5.49 -3.70 -0.99
N MET A 44 -6.02 -4.92 -0.99
CA MET A 44 -7.46 -5.17 -1.19
C MET A 44 -8.32 -4.57 -0.08
N LEU A 45 -7.84 -4.59 1.17
CA LEU A 45 -8.50 -3.93 2.30
C LEU A 45 -8.57 -2.41 2.09
N VAL A 46 -7.46 -1.79 1.67
CA VAL A 46 -7.45 -0.35 1.33
C VAL A 46 -8.45 -0.03 0.22
N CYS A 47 -8.50 -0.86 -0.84
CA CYS A 47 -9.50 -0.71 -1.90
C CYS A 47 -10.93 -0.74 -1.36
N ALA A 48 -11.24 -1.69 -0.47
CA ALA A 48 -12.57 -1.84 0.10
C ALA A 48 -12.96 -0.67 1.02
N VAL A 49 -12.05 -0.22 1.89
CA VAL A 49 -12.30 0.85 2.87
C VAL A 49 -12.53 2.20 2.20
N TYR A 50 -11.79 2.49 1.12
CA TYR A 50 -11.85 3.78 0.43
C TYR A 50 -12.65 3.75 -0.88
N TRP A 51 -13.36 2.65 -1.16
CA TRP A 51 -14.14 2.44 -2.38
C TRP A 51 -13.38 2.77 -3.67
N VAL A 52 -12.08 2.40 -3.73
CA VAL A 52 -11.24 2.56 -4.92
C VAL A 52 -11.00 1.23 -5.60
N SER A 53 -10.88 1.24 -6.93
CA SER A 53 -10.53 0.02 -7.67
C SER A 53 -9.04 -0.34 -7.49
N PRO A 54 -8.65 -1.62 -7.65
CA PRO A 54 -7.25 -2.03 -7.69
C PRO A 54 -6.42 -1.23 -8.70
N ALA A 55 -6.97 -1.00 -9.90
CA ALA A 55 -6.31 -0.24 -10.96
C ALA A 55 -6.07 1.23 -10.55
N GLN A 56 -7.03 1.84 -9.85
CA GLN A 56 -6.86 3.18 -9.31
C GLN A 56 -5.78 3.23 -8.22
N LEU A 57 -5.80 2.28 -7.28
CA LEU A 57 -4.78 2.18 -6.24
C LEU A 57 -3.37 2.04 -6.84
N SER A 58 -3.18 1.12 -7.78
CA SER A 58 -1.89 0.91 -8.45
C SER A 58 -1.43 2.16 -9.21
N ARG A 59 -2.34 2.87 -9.88
CA ARG A 59 -2.01 4.14 -10.55
C ARG A 59 -1.53 5.20 -9.55
N ASP A 60 -2.24 5.34 -8.44
CA ASP A 60 -1.95 6.37 -7.44
C ASP A 60 -0.62 6.07 -6.73
N LEU A 61 -0.36 4.81 -6.36
CA LEU A 61 0.93 4.39 -5.80
C LEU A 61 2.10 4.61 -6.79
N ARG A 62 1.92 4.30 -8.08
CA ARG A 62 2.94 4.59 -9.11
C ARG A 62 3.22 6.08 -9.23
N LYS A 63 2.20 6.93 -9.10
CA LYS A 63 2.37 8.39 -9.08
C LYS A 63 3.22 8.82 -7.90
N THR A 64 2.96 8.29 -6.70
CA THR A 64 3.77 8.56 -5.50
C THR A 64 5.23 8.12 -5.70
N TRP A 65 5.45 6.92 -6.25
CA TRP A 65 6.80 6.42 -6.55
C TRP A 65 7.57 7.37 -7.48
N ASN A 66 6.94 7.79 -8.58
CA ASN A 66 7.57 8.68 -9.56
C ASN A 66 7.88 10.08 -9.00
N GLN A 67 7.18 10.53 -7.95
CA GLN A 67 7.47 11.80 -7.27
C GLN A 67 8.68 11.71 -6.33
N VAL A 68 9.01 10.51 -5.84
CA VAL A 68 10.10 10.30 -4.88
C VAL A 68 11.38 9.82 -5.58
N ALA A 69 11.24 9.02 -6.63
CA ALA A 69 12.36 8.44 -7.38
C ALA A 69 12.87 9.31 -8.55
N GLY A 70 12.19 10.42 -8.86
CA GLY A 70 12.57 11.41 -9.87
C GLY A 70 12.99 12.73 -9.24
#